data_AF-A0A1Y6FW38-F1
#
_entry.id   AF-A0A1Y6FW38-F1
#
_cell.length_a   1.000
_cell.length_b   1.000
_cell.length_c   1.000
_cell.angle_alpha   90.00
_cell.angle_beta   90.00
_cell.angle_gamma   90.00
#
_symmetry.space_group_name_H-M   'P 1'
#
loop_
_entity.id
_entity.type
_entity.pdbx_description
1 polymer ?
#
loop_
_entity_poly.entity_id
_entity_poly.type
_entity_poly.pdbx_seq_one_letter_code
_entity_poly.pdbx_strand_id
1 'polypeptide(L)'
;MGRVTYRRSSVVAAAMLSLLTAPNAGAKPKEPLHLQPSSKWLLNYADDSCRLARQFGEGDDKVMLVMDRFEPGDGMRMSFFGKPARTSRMDGDAKIRFGPDQAEQEIGFYPGRGDGKTPALVLRSEVRIAPRSEAENAAYDAARNAGDFGFRWSMVTPVEEAAVTWIEVGSPVSRPFVLETGSMGNAFAALSKCTDELLDHWGIDVARHATMTRPVTPISDPGQWIRSGDYPQEMLWQGQRALVQFRLNVDASGKPTACHIQQTTRAKEFDDAVCKSIMRRAEFKPALDADGKPMASYWLSSVNFHMGL
;
A
#
# COMPACT_ATOMS: atom_id res chain seq x y z
N MET A 1 -47.01 78.71 44.39
CA MET A 1 -46.84 77.38 45.03
C MET A 1 -46.57 76.38 43.91
N GLY A 2 -45.34 76.16 43.45
CA GLY A 2 -44.17 75.72 44.18
C GLY A 2 -43.99 74.22 43.89
N ARG A 3 -43.08 73.85 42.98
CA ARG A 3 -42.49 72.50 42.96
C ARG A 3 -41.16 72.44 42.22
N VAL A 4 -40.16 72.19 43.05
CA VAL A 4 -38.77 71.83 42.80
C VAL A 4 -38.69 70.57 41.94
N THR A 5 -37.77 70.56 40.98
CA THR A 5 -37.42 69.43 40.13
C THR A 5 -36.63 68.38 40.92
N TYR A 6 -37.03 67.11 40.84
CA TYR A 6 -36.26 65.97 41.31
C TYR A 6 -35.95 65.05 40.13
N ARG A 7 -34.65 64.89 39.83
CA ARG A 7 -34.11 63.90 38.88
C ARG A 7 -34.33 62.50 39.47
N ARG A 8 -35.03 61.62 38.74
CA ARG A 8 -35.00 60.17 38.97
C ARG A 8 -34.39 59.49 37.75
N SER A 9 -33.24 58.87 37.98
CA SER A 9 -32.54 58.00 37.04
C SER A 9 -33.35 56.71 36.85
N SER A 10 -33.71 56.39 35.61
CA SER A 10 -34.26 55.09 35.24
C SER A 10 -33.16 54.25 34.62
N VAL A 11 -32.72 53.23 35.34
CA VAL A 11 -31.84 52.17 34.83
C VAL A 11 -32.70 51.25 33.97
N VAL A 12 -32.44 51.20 32.66
CA VAL A 12 -33.05 50.24 31.75
C VAL A 12 -32.25 48.94 31.83
N ALA A 13 -32.84 47.89 32.39
CA ALA A 13 -32.26 46.54 32.37
C ALA A 13 -32.48 45.92 30.99
N ALA A 14 -31.41 45.82 30.20
CA ALA A 14 -31.41 45.07 28.95
C ALA A 14 -31.30 43.57 29.25
N ALA A 15 -32.38 42.82 29.02
CA ALA A 15 -32.37 41.37 29.07
C ALA A 15 -31.65 40.84 27.83
N MET A 16 -30.40 40.39 27.99
CA MET A 16 -29.67 39.65 26.96
C MET A 16 -30.22 38.22 26.87
N LEU A 17 -30.90 37.92 25.77
CA LEU A 17 -31.35 36.58 25.42
C LEU A 17 -30.14 35.79 24.90
N SER A 18 -29.47 35.05 25.78
CA SER A 18 -28.37 34.17 25.42
C SER A 18 -28.91 32.96 24.63
N LEU A 19 -28.74 32.96 23.30
CA LEU A 19 -28.90 31.78 22.48
C LEU A 19 -27.83 30.76 22.88
N LEU A 20 -28.21 29.75 23.66
CA LEU A 20 -27.42 28.55 23.89
C LEU A 20 -27.27 27.81 22.55
N THR A 21 -26.13 28.01 21.88
CA THR A 21 -25.70 27.12 20.81
C THR A 21 -25.40 25.77 21.44
N ALA A 22 -26.30 24.80 21.26
CA ALA A 22 -25.98 23.42 21.58
C ALA A 22 -24.72 23.03 20.78
N PRO A 23 -23.69 22.43 21.41
CA PRO A 23 -22.57 21.91 20.65
C PRO A 23 -23.13 20.89 19.66
N ASN A 24 -22.77 21.05 18.38
CA ASN A 24 -23.01 20.03 17.36
C ASN A 24 -22.39 18.73 17.90
N ALA A 25 -23.23 17.84 18.42
CA ALA A 25 -22.83 16.51 18.79
C ALA A 25 -22.54 15.77 17.48
N GLY A 26 -21.31 15.94 16.97
CA GLY A 26 -20.79 15.08 15.93
C GLY A 26 -21.03 13.65 16.35
N ALA A 27 -21.63 12.85 15.45
CA ALA A 27 -21.91 11.45 15.74
C ALA A 27 -20.65 10.77 16.28
N LYS A 28 -20.75 10.11 17.44
CA LYS A 28 -19.63 9.33 17.98
C LYS A 28 -19.14 8.35 16.91
N PRO A 29 -17.82 8.20 16.70
CA PRO A 29 -17.30 7.19 15.80
C PRO A 29 -17.93 5.83 16.13
N LYS A 30 -18.44 5.13 15.11
CA LYS A 30 -19.00 3.79 15.31
C LYS A 30 -17.89 2.89 15.84
N GLU A 31 -18.20 2.13 16.88
CA GLU A 31 -17.28 1.13 17.42
C GLU A 31 -16.90 0.11 16.31
N PRO A 32 -15.61 -0.26 16.20
CA PRO A 32 -15.17 -1.20 15.20
C PRO A 32 -15.92 -2.53 15.29
N LEU A 33 -16.20 -3.12 14.13
CA LEU A 33 -16.75 -4.47 14.03
C LEU A 33 -15.61 -5.49 14.12
N HIS A 34 -15.52 -6.23 15.23
CA HIS A 34 -14.51 -7.27 15.40
C HIS A 34 -14.97 -8.58 14.74
N LEU A 35 -14.20 -9.07 13.77
CA LEU A 35 -14.51 -10.22 12.94
C LEU A 35 -13.55 -11.37 13.25
N GLN A 36 -14.10 -12.44 13.84
CA GLN A 36 -13.38 -13.69 14.09
C GLN A 36 -13.11 -14.43 12.78
N PRO A 37 -12.04 -15.23 12.68
CA PRO A 37 -11.75 -15.98 11.47
C PRO A 37 -12.77 -17.10 11.25
N SER A 38 -13.35 -17.16 10.06
CA SER A 38 -14.31 -18.18 9.62
C SER A 38 -13.68 -19.26 8.72
N SER A 39 -12.38 -19.13 8.42
CA SER A 39 -11.64 -20.11 7.63
C SER A 39 -10.18 -20.23 8.11
N LYS A 40 -9.48 -21.24 7.60
CA LYS A 40 -8.02 -21.35 7.70
C LYS A 40 -7.35 -20.39 6.72
N TRP A 41 -6.09 -20.08 6.97
CA TRP A 41 -5.25 -19.43 5.96
C TRP A 41 -5.12 -20.31 4.72
N LEU A 42 -5.31 -19.70 3.56
CA LEU A 42 -5.08 -20.28 2.25
C LEU A 42 -3.85 -19.61 1.65
N LEU A 43 -2.84 -20.40 1.29
CA LEU A 43 -1.66 -19.93 0.58
C LEU A 43 -1.71 -20.48 -0.85
N ASN A 44 -1.61 -19.59 -1.83
CA ASN A 44 -1.55 -19.95 -3.24
C ASN A 44 -0.22 -19.48 -3.84
N TYR A 45 0.47 -20.43 -4.48
CA TYR A 45 1.69 -20.22 -5.24
C TYR A 45 1.28 -19.96 -6.69
N ALA A 46 1.38 -18.70 -7.12
CA ALA A 46 1.16 -18.33 -8.52
C ALA A 46 2.51 -18.18 -9.24
N ASP A 47 2.46 -18.08 -10.57
CA ASP A 47 3.66 -18.04 -11.41
C ASP A 47 4.61 -16.88 -11.10
N ASP A 48 4.08 -15.74 -10.63
CA ASP A 48 4.84 -14.52 -10.34
C ASP A 48 4.39 -13.84 -9.04
N SER A 49 3.68 -14.56 -8.15
CA SER A 49 3.24 -14.04 -6.85
C SER A 49 2.86 -15.10 -5.83
N CYS A 50 2.83 -14.70 -4.57
CA CYS A 50 2.43 -15.51 -3.43
C CYS A 50 1.23 -14.86 -2.74
N ARG A 51 0.09 -15.56 -2.75
CA ARG A 51 -1.18 -15.05 -2.22
C ARG A 51 -1.55 -15.73 -0.91
N LEU A 52 -1.67 -14.94 0.15
CA LEU A 52 -2.22 -15.36 1.44
C LEU A 52 -3.64 -14.81 1.59
N ALA A 53 -4.58 -15.67 1.97
CA ALA A 53 -5.99 -15.33 1.97
C ALA A 53 -6.75 -15.97 3.14
N ARG A 54 -7.69 -15.25 3.75
CA ARG A 54 -8.54 -15.77 4.83
C ARG A 54 -9.87 -15.02 4.94
N GLN A 55 -10.93 -15.76 5.26
CA GLN A 55 -12.26 -15.24 5.59
C GLN A 55 -12.40 -14.97 7.09
N PHE A 56 -13.10 -13.89 7.40
CA PHE A 56 -13.47 -13.43 8.72
C PHE A 56 -14.95 -13.07 8.75
N GLY A 57 -15.60 -13.29 9.89
CA GLY A 57 -17.03 -13.06 10.04
C GLY A 57 -17.88 -14.01 9.21
N GLU A 58 -19.19 -13.80 9.29
CA GLU A 58 -20.21 -14.61 8.63
C GLU A 58 -21.31 -13.71 8.05
N GLY A 59 -22.11 -14.26 7.12
CA GLY A 59 -23.26 -13.56 6.55
C GLY A 59 -22.91 -12.20 5.94
N ASP A 60 -23.61 -11.16 6.39
CA ASP A 60 -23.44 -9.78 5.90
C ASP A 60 -22.16 -9.11 6.40
N ASP A 61 -21.58 -9.61 7.48
CA ASP A 61 -20.36 -9.10 8.09
C ASP A 61 -19.10 -9.84 7.59
N LYS A 62 -19.27 -10.80 6.67
CA LYS A 62 -18.16 -11.56 6.11
C LYS A 62 -17.21 -10.66 5.31
N VAL A 63 -15.91 -10.79 5.60
CA VAL A 63 -14.81 -10.15 4.88
C VAL A 63 -13.77 -11.20 4.50
N MET A 64 -13.36 -11.21 3.23
CA MET A 64 -12.20 -11.92 2.76
C MET A 64 -11.01 -10.96 2.69
N LEU A 65 -9.96 -11.25 3.45
CA LEU A 65 -8.65 -10.62 3.30
C LEU A 65 -7.84 -11.37 2.25
N VAL A 66 -7.22 -10.62 1.35
CA VAL A 66 -6.24 -11.12 0.39
C VAL A 66 -4.98 -10.27 0.51
N MET A 67 -3.84 -10.93 0.63
CA MET A 67 -2.51 -10.32 0.66
C MET A 67 -1.63 -11.00 -0.37
N ASP A 68 -1.02 -10.22 -1.26
CA ASP A 68 -0.12 -10.69 -2.30
C ASP A 68 1.29 -10.15 -2.06
N ARG A 69 2.29 -11.02 -2.04
CA ARG A 69 3.71 -10.64 -2.17
C ARG A 69 4.22 -11.06 -3.55
N PHE A 70 4.96 -10.17 -4.20
CA PHE A 70 5.48 -10.37 -5.56
C PHE A 70 6.99 -10.61 -5.61
N GLU A 71 7.67 -10.43 -4.48
CA GLU A 71 9.10 -10.71 -4.27
C GLU A 71 9.36 -10.98 -2.77
N PRO A 72 10.53 -11.53 -2.41
CA PRO A 72 10.98 -11.55 -1.03
C PRO A 72 11.05 -10.14 -0.44
N GLY A 73 10.42 -9.95 0.73
CA GLY A 73 10.34 -8.65 1.39
C GLY A 73 9.15 -8.59 2.34
N ASP A 74 8.90 -7.40 2.90
CA ASP A 74 7.84 -7.15 3.87
C ASP A 74 6.65 -6.35 3.32
N GLY A 75 6.79 -5.77 2.12
CA GLY A 75 5.71 -5.11 1.38
C GLY A 75 4.74 -6.12 0.79
N MET A 76 3.44 -5.86 0.90
CA MET A 76 2.39 -6.71 0.32
C MET A 76 1.24 -5.88 -0.23
N ARG A 77 0.67 -6.29 -1.36
CA ARG A 77 -0.61 -5.74 -1.80
C ARG A 77 -1.74 -6.33 -0.99
N MET A 78 -2.69 -5.49 -0.60
CA MET A 78 -3.82 -5.93 0.22
C MET A 78 -5.15 -5.55 -0.40
N SER A 79 -6.12 -6.43 -0.23
CA SER A 79 -7.50 -6.20 -0.63
C SER A 79 -8.46 -6.84 0.35
N PHE A 80 -9.57 -6.14 0.59
CA PHE A 80 -10.64 -6.59 1.47
C PHE A 80 -11.92 -6.72 0.65
N PHE A 81 -12.56 -7.89 0.68
CA PHE A 81 -13.79 -8.16 -0.08
C PHE A 81 -14.94 -8.49 0.86
N GLY A 82 -16.05 -7.79 0.73
CA GLY A 82 -17.23 -7.97 1.59
C GLY A 82 -18.03 -6.70 1.74
N LYS A 83 -19.26 -6.79 2.28
CA LYS A 83 -20.08 -5.60 2.54
C LYS A 83 -19.38 -4.60 3.48
N PRO A 84 -18.65 -5.02 4.55
CA PRO A 84 -17.93 -4.08 5.41
C PRO A 84 -16.85 -3.25 4.69
N ALA A 85 -16.22 -3.81 3.65
CA ALA A 85 -15.22 -3.12 2.82
C ALA A 85 -15.83 -2.10 1.83
N ARG A 86 -17.16 -1.97 1.77
CA ARG A 86 -17.82 -1.01 0.89
C ARG A 86 -17.52 0.42 1.35
N THR A 87 -17.16 1.26 0.38
CA THR A 87 -17.07 2.71 0.55
C THR A 87 -17.83 3.44 -0.55
N SER A 88 -18.29 4.65 -0.24
CA SER A 88 -18.88 5.58 -1.21
C SER A 88 -17.84 6.51 -1.85
N ARG A 89 -16.60 6.51 -1.36
CA ARG A 89 -15.52 7.32 -1.91
C ARG A 89 -14.89 6.62 -3.11
N MET A 90 -14.57 7.39 -4.15
CA MET A 90 -13.93 6.88 -5.37
C MET A 90 -12.41 6.86 -5.27
N ASP A 91 -11.84 7.67 -4.38
CA ASP A 91 -10.42 7.81 -4.08
C ASP A 91 -10.20 8.35 -2.65
N GLY A 92 -8.94 8.57 -2.30
CA GLY A 92 -8.46 8.98 -0.97
C GLY A 92 -7.69 7.87 -0.29
N ASP A 93 -7.55 7.99 1.04
CA ASP A 93 -6.75 7.08 1.85
C ASP A 93 -7.62 6.24 2.79
N ALA A 94 -7.21 4.98 2.91
CA ALA A 94 -7.71 4.04 3.90
C ALA A 94 -6.78 4.06 5.12
N LYS A 95 -7.38 4.15 6.32
CA LYS A 95 -6.67 4.01 7.59
C LYS A 95 -6.49 2.52 7.90
N ILE A 96 -5.25 2.08 7.98
CA ILE A 96 -4.88 0.69 8.22
C ILE A 96 -3.98 0.63 9.45
N ARG A 97 -4.25 -0.29 10.38
CA ARG A 97 -3.39 -0.53 11.54
C ARG A 97 -3.21 -2.03 11.76
N PHE A 98 -1.98 -2.43 12.03
CA PHE A 98 -1.62 -3.80 12.41
C PHE A 98 -1.31 -3.83 13.90
N GLY A 99 -2.17 -4.44 14.69
CA GLY A 99 -2.04 -4.33 16.13
C GLY A 99 -1.38 -5.53 16.80
N PRO A 100 -0.95 -5.35 18.07
CA PRO A 100 -1.27 -4.19 18.90
C PRO A 100 -0.29 -3.02 18.76
N ASP A 101 0.91 -3.26 18.22
CA ASP A 101 2.04 -2.34 18.44
C ASP A 101 2.31 -1.35 17.30
N GLN A 102 1.74 -1.56 16.11
CA GLN A 102 2.05 -0.71 14.95
C GLN A 102 1.18 0.54 14.91
N ALA A 103 1.77 1.64 14.45
CA ALA A 103 1.05 2.88 14.23
C ALA A 103 0.03 2.74 13.09
N GLU A 104 -1.00 3.60 13.12
CA GLU A 104 -1.94 3.72 12.01
C GLU A 104 -1.25 4.33 10.78
N GLN A 105 -1.63 3.83 9.61
CA GLN A 105 -1.10 4.22 8.31
C GLN A 105 -2.23 4.68 7.40
N GLU A 106 -1.98 5.71 6.59
CA GLU A 106 -2.90 6.16 5.56
C GLU A 106 -2.41 5.66 4.20
N ILE A 107 -3.22 4.81 3.56
CA ILE A 107 -2.85 4.10 2.34
C ILE A 107 -3.91 4.37 1.28
N GLY A 108 -3.50 4.97 0.17
CA GLY A 108 -4.39 5.22 -0.96
C GLY A 108 -5.16 3.97 -1.37
N PHE A 109 -6.44 4.09 -1.71
CA PHE A 109 -7.28 2.95 -2.09
C PHE A 109 -8.00 3.17 -3.43
N TYR A 110 -8.51 2.07 -4.00
CA TYR A 110 -9.55 2.06 -5.03
C TYR A 110 -10.73 1.23 -4.57
N PRO A 111 -11.98 1.71 -4.74
CA PRO A 111 -13.14 0.84 -4.59
C PRO A 111 -13.19 -0.14 -5.77
N GLY A 112 -13.59 -1.37 -5.50
CA GLY A 112 -13.69 -2.41 -6.52
C GLY A 112 -14.91 -3.30 -6.33
N ARG A 113 -15.06 -4.26 -7.25
CA ARG A 113 -15.99 -5.37 -7.11
C ARG A 113 -15.26 -6.68 -7.39
N GLY A 114 -15.03 -7.49 -6.35
CA GLY A 114 -14.68 -8.90 -6.52
C GLY A 114 -15.85 -9.64 -7.17
N ASP A 115 -15.59 -10.70 -7.95
CA ASP A 115 -16.60 -11.48 -8.72
C ASP A 115 -17.60 -10.67 -9.57
N GLY A 116 -17.32 -9.39 -9.80
CA GLY A 116 -18.23 -8.42 -10.42
C GLY A 116 -19.35 -7.91 -9.51
N LYS A 117 -19.57 -8.46 -8.31
CA LYS A 117 -20.68 -8.09 -7.41
C LYS A 117 -20.24 -7.76 -5.99
N THR A 118 -19.29 -8.51 -5.43
CA THR A 118 -18.84 -8.36 -4.05
C THR A 118 -18.06 -7.06 -3.87
N PRO A 119 -18.48 -6.11 -3.01
CA PRO A 119 -17.72 -4.86 -2.79
C PRO A 119 -16.30 -5.15 -2.33
N ALA A 120 -15.33 -4.36 -2.83
CA ALA A 120 -13.93 -4.49 -2.48
C ALA A 120 -13.31 -3.14 -2.13
N LEU A 121 -12.39 -3.15 -1.18
CA LEU A 121 -11.45 -2.08 -0.90
C LEU A 121 -10.05 -2.58 -1.26
N VAL A 122 -9.46 -2.03 -2.31
CA VAL A 122 -8.14 -2.44 -2.82
C VAL A 122 -7.14 -1.36 -2.49
N LEU A 123 -6.07 -1.69 -1.75
CA LEU A 123 -5.02 -0.72 -1.44
C LEU A 123 -4.08 -0.54 -2.64
N ARG A 124 -3.72 0.72 -2.93
CA ARG A 124 -3.01 1.12 -4.16
C ARG A 124 -1.53 0.83 -4.12
N SER A 125 -0.94 0.91 -2.94
CA SER A 125 0.49 0.73 -2.71
C SER A 125 0.74 -0.57 -1.98
N GLU A 126 1.99 -1.03 -2.03
CA GLU A 126 2.42 -2.06 -1.10
C GLU A 126 2.31 -1.56 0.33
N VAL A 127 1.77 -2.44 1.17
CA VAL A 127 1.52 -2.22 2.59
C VAL A 127 2.58 -2.97 3.37
N ARG A 128 3.19 -2.29 4.33
CA ARG A 128 4.02 -2.93 5.36
C ARG A 128 3.22 -2.99 6.65
N ILE A 129 3.48 -3.99 7.48
CA ILE A 129 2.80 -4.06 8.78
C ILE A 129 3.21 -2.90 9.70
N ALA A 130 4.47 -2.47 9.58
CA ALA A 130 5.03 -1.32 10.29
C ALA A 130 5.26 -0.15 9.33
N PRO A 131 4.77 1.07 9.63
CA PRO A 131 5.13 2.24 8.85
C PRO A 131 6.62 2.54 8.95
N ARG A 132 7.14 3.18 7.91
CA ARG A 132 8.50 3.73 7.90
C ARG A 132 8.56 4.91 8.88
N SER A 133 9.65 4.99 9.65
CA SER A 133 9.86 6.14 10.54
C SER A 133 10.13 7.42 9.73
N GLU A 134 9.78 8.58 10.29
CA GLU A 134 10.08 9.87 9.66
C GLU A 134 11.57 10.04 9.35
N ALA A 135 12.44 9.57 10.26
CA ALA A 135 13.88 9.61 10.08
C ALA A 135 14.35 8.73 8.91
N GLU A 136 13.76 7.54 8.74
CA GLU A 136 14.08 6.65 7.62
C GLU A 136 13.60 7.23 6.29
N ASN A 137 12.40 7.83 6.24
CA ASN A 137 11.91 8.51 5.05
C ASN A 137 12.81 9.70 4.68
N ALA A 138 13.22 10.52 5.65
CA ALA A 138 14.13 11.64 5.42
C ALA A 138 15.51 11.17 4.91
N ALA A 139 16.01 10.04 5.41
CA ALA A 139 17.26 9.44 4.93
C ALA A 139 17.14 8.96 3.48
N TYR A 140 16.01 8.35 3.11
CA TYR A 140 15.72 7.98 1.73
C TYR A 140 15.66 9.20 0.81
N ASP A 141 14.94 10.25 1.21
CA ASP A 141 14.84 11.47 0.40
C ASP A 141 16.21 12.13 0.21
N ALA A 142 17.02 12.17 1.27
CA ALA A 142 18.40 12.67 1.18
C ALA A 142 19.27 11.83 0.22
N ALA A 143 19.18 10.50 0.30
CA ALA A 143 19.89 9.60 -0.61
C ALA A 143 19.45 9.80 -2.06
N ARG A 144 18.14 9.85 -2.32
CA ARG A 144 17.57 10.11 -3.65
C ARG A 144 18.02 11.46 -4.20
N ASN A 145 18.01 12.52 -3.39
CA ASN A 145 18.46 13.85 -3.79
C ASN A 145 19.97 13.90 -4.08
N ALA A 146 20.76 13.04 -3.43
CA ALA A 146 22.18 12.86 -3.72
C ALA A 146 22.44 11.95 -4.94
N GLY A 147 21.41 11.43 -5.60
CA GLY A 147 21.53 10.51 -6.73
C GLY A 147 21.89 9.07 -6.32
N ASP A 148 21.71 8.73 -5.04
CA ASP A 148 21.84 7.35 -4.55
C ASP A 148 20.48 6.63 -4.66
N PHE A 149 20.36 5.79 -5.69
CA PHE A 149 19.19 4.94 -5.92
C PHE A 149 19.34 3.54 -5.31
N GLY A 150 20.37 3.31 -4.50
CA GLY A 150 20.66 2.05 -3.81
C GLY A 150 20.27 2.03 -2.34
N PHE A 151 19.43 2.98 -1.91
CA PHE A 151 19.00 3.09 -0.52
C PHE A 151 18.41 1.78 0.00
N ARG A 152 18.92 1.30 1.14
CA ARG A 152 18.47 0.07 1.77
C ARG A 152 17.49 0.40 2.89
N TRP A 153 16.23 0.10 2.62
CA TRP A 153 15.18 0.18 3.61
C TRP A 153 15.34 -0.89 4.70
N SER A 154 14.95 -0.59 5.93
CA SER A 154 14.83 -1.57 7.02
C SER A 154 13.77 -2.63 6.67
N MET A 155 13.89 -3.81 7.26
CA MET A 155 12.88 -4.86 7.09
C MET A 155 12.15 -5.10 8.39
N VAL A 156 10.86 -5.40 8.29
CA VAL A 156 10.09 -5.95 9.39
C VAL A 156 10.70 -7.29 9.82
N THR A 157 10.83 -7.49 11.13
CA THR A 157 11.39 -8.71 11.71
C THR A 157 10.33 -9.81 11.91
N PRO A 158 10.72 -11.09 11.97
CA PRO A 158 9.79 -12.18 12.30
C PRO A 158 9.09 -12.00 13.67
N VAL A 159 9.74 -11.30 14.61
CA VAL A 159 9.16 -10.99 15.92
C VAL A 159 8.02 -9.97 15.78
N GLU A 160 8.22 -8.91 14.98
CA GLU A 160 7.16 -7.94 14.68
C GLU A 160 6.02 -8.57 13.88
N GLU A 161 6.34 -9.44 12.90
CA GLU A 161 5.34 -10.23 12.18
C GLU A 161 4.50 -11.10 13.13
N ALA A 162 5.14 -11.78 14.09
CA ALA A 162 4.45 -12.61 15.06
C ALA A 162 3.61 -11.83 16.08
N ALA A 163 4.01 -10.59 16.39
CA ALA A 163 3.29 -9.69 17.30
C ALA A 163 1.95 -9.21 16.72
N VAL A 164 1.80 -9.18 15.39
CA VAL A 164 0.53 -8.82 14.76
C VAL A 164 -0.54 -9.86 15.09
N THR A 165 -1.59 -9.43 15.78
CA THR A 165 -2.72 -10.28 16.19
C THR A 165 -4.06 -9.85 15.62
N TRP A 166 -4.14 -8.63 15.07
CA TRP A 166 -5.31 -8.10 14.38
C TRP A 166 -4.94 -7.05 13.34
N ILE A 167 -5.85 -6.83 12.39
CA ILE A 167 -5.75 -5.80 11.35
C ILE A 167 -7.02 -4.94 11.39
N GLU A 168 -6.89 -3.65 11.65
CA GLU A 168 -7.99 -2.69 11.64
C GLU A 168 -8.04 -1.95 10.30
N VAL A 169 -9.24 -1.84 9.75
CA VAL A 169 -9.56 -1.02 8.57
C VAL A 169 -10.55 0.05 8.99
N GLY A 170 -10.07 1.30 9.02
CA GLY A 170 -10.84 2.48 9.35
C GLY A 170 -11.42 3.19 8.12
N SER A 171 -11.59 4.51 8.21
CA SER A 171 -12.00 5.36 7.06
C SER A 171 -11.30 4.91 5.78
N PRO A 172 -11.99 4.81 4.62
CA PRO A 172 -13.29 5.41 4.31
C PRO A 172 -14.49 4.46 4.43
N VAL A 173 -14.36 3.34 5.14
CA VAL A 173 -15.49 2.41 5.31
C VAL A 173 -16.53 2.98 6.28
N SER A 174 -17.80 2.61 6.07
CA SER A 174 -18.93 3.21 6.82
C SER A 174 -18.97 2.87 8.31
N ARG A 175 -18.29 1.79 8.70
CA ARG A 175 -18.03 1.34 10.06
C ARG A 175 -16.65 0.68 10.03
N PRO A 176 -15.68 1.11 10.85
CA PRO A 176 -14.40 0.42 10.96
C PRO A 176 -14.60 -1.06 11.28
N PHE A 177 -13.71 -1.92 10.81
CA PHE A 177 -13.74 -3.34 11.16
C PHE A 177 -12.33 -3.83 11.49
N VAL A 178 -12.27 -4.80 12.40
CA VAL A 178 -11.05 -5.43 12.88
C VAL A 178 -11.10 -6.89 12.49
N LEU A 179 -10.08 -7.37 11.80
CA LEU A 179 -9.89 -8.79 11.49
C LEU A 179 -9.03 -9.40 12.58
N GLU A 180 -9.61 -10.31 13.37
CA GLU A 180 -8.91 -10.99 14.46
C GLU A 180 -8.05 -12.12 13.89
N THR A 181 -6.85 -11.79 13.43
CA THR A 181 -6.00 -12.72 12.68
C THR A 181 -5.43 -13.83 13.58
N GLY A 182 -5.27 -13.54 14.87
CA GLY A 182 -4.29 -14.23 15.71
C GLY A 182 -2.87 -13.90 15.25
N SER A 183 -1.86 -14.53 15.85
CA SER A 183 -0.46 -14.27 15.47
C SER A 183 -0.25 -14.53 13.97
N MET A 184 0.32 -13.54 13.29
CA MET A 184 0.62 -13.61 11.86
C MET A 184 1.96 -14.30 11.53
N GLY A 185 2.77 -14.65 12.54
CA GLY A 185 4.14 -15.15 12.34
C GLY A 185 4.22 -16.37 11.43
N ASN A 186 3.40 -17.40 11.66
CA ASN A 186 3.40 -18.59 10.81
C ASN A 186 2.87 -18.30 9.40
N ALA A 187 1.90 -17.39 9.27
CA ALA A 187 1.29 -17.05 7.99
C ALA A 187 2.29 -16.26 7.12
N PHE A 188 3.00 -15.30 7.69
CA PHE A 188 4.05 -14.56 6.98
C PHE A 188 5.31 -15.39 6.76
N ALA A 189 5.71 -16.27 7.67
CA ALA A 189 6.80 -17.21 7.42
C ALA A 189 6.51 -18.13 6.21
N ALA A 190 5.26 -18.59 6.06
CA ALA A 190 4.85 -19.36 4.89
C ALA A 190 4.87 -18.51 3.61
N LEU A 191 4.51 -17.22 3.71
CA LEU A 191 4.56 -16.28 2.59
C LEU A 191 6.00 -15.99 2.15
N SER A 192 6.91 -15.78 3.12
CA SER A 192 8.35 -15.58 2.88
C SER A 192 8.96 -16.81 2.20
N LYS A 193 8.63 -18.02 2.68
CA LYS A 193 9.07 -19.26 2.02
C LYS A 193 8.57 -19.35 0.57
N CYS A 194 7.31 -18.99 0.33
CA CYS A 194 6.76 -18.96 -1.03
C CYS A 194 7.54 -18.00 -1.93
N THR A 195 7.85 -16.80 -1.45
CA THR A 195 8.59 -15.81 -2.25
C THR A 195 10.05 -16.19 -2.46
N ASP A 196 10.68 -16.92 -1.53
CA ASP A 196 12.02 -17.46 -1.72
C ASP A 196 12.04 -18.53 -2.83
N GLU A 197 11.03 -19.41 -2.87
CA GLU A 197 10.86 -20.39 -3.94
C GLU A 197 10.52 -19.74 -5.30
N LEU A 198 9.84 -18.59 -5.28
CA LEU A 198 9.52 -17.84 -6.49
C LEU A 198 10.79 -17.36 -7.22
N LEU A 199 11.84 -17.02 -6.48
CA LEU A 199 13.13 -16.67 -7.08
C LEU A 199 13.73 -17.80 -7.92
N ASP A 200 13.60 -19.05 -7.47
CA ASP A 200 14.09 -20.22 -8.21
C ASP A 200 13.35 -20.38 -9.55
N HIS A 201 12.03 -20.16 -9.55
CA HIS A 201 11.21 -20.18 -10.78
C HIS A 201 11.63 -19.10 -11.79
N TRP A 202 12.20 -17.99 -11.31
CA TRP A 202 12.75 -16.93 -12.17
C TRP A 202 14.17 -17.23 -12.66
N GLY A 203 14.76 -18.36 -12.26
CA GLY A 203 16.14 -18.73 -12.58
C GLY A 203 17.17 -17.98 -11.74
N ILE A 204 16.79 -17.46 -10.57
CA ILE A 204 17.69 -16.80 -9.62
C ILE A 204 18.26 -17.83 -8.65
N ASP A 205 19.57 -17.83 -8.48
CA ASP A 205 20.26 -18.63 -7.46
C ASP A 205 19.94 -18.07 -6.07
N VAL A 206 18.96 -18.68 -5.40
CA VAL A 206 18.45 -18.25 -4.08
C VAL A 206 19.57 -18.22 -3.03
N ALA A 207 20.44 -19.23 -3.01
CA ALA A 207 21.51 -19.33 -2.01
C ALA A 207 22.55 -18.21 -2.20
N ARG A 208 22.93 -17.94 -3.44
CA ARG A 208 23.84 -16.83 -3.78
C ARG A 208 23.18 -15.48 -3.51
N HIS A 209 21.90 -15.34 -3.83
CA HIS A 209 21.13 -14.11 -3.58
C HIS A 209 20.97 -13.81 -2.08
N ALA A 210 20.75 -14.83 -1.25
CA ALA A 210 20.61 -14.67 0.19
C ALA A 210 21.87 -14.11 0.88
N THR A 211 23.04 -14.31 0.27
CA THR A 211 24.35 -13.86 0.79
C THR A 211 24.91 -12.64 0.04
N MET A 212 24.10 -12.02 -0.82
CA MET A 212 24.56 -10.91 -1.64
C MET A 212 25.02 -9.71 -0.81
N THR A 213 26.09 -9.06 -1.27
CA THR A 213 26.64 -7.86 -0.61
C THR A 213 26.02 -6.57 -1.14
N ARG A 214 25.50 -6.60 -2.37
CA ARG A 214 24.81 -5.46 -3.00
C ARG A 214 23.71 -5.95 -3.95
N PRO A 215 22.48 -5.42 -3.89
CA PRO A 215 21.46 -5.70 -4.87
C PRO A 215 21.71 -4.96 -6.19
N VAL A 216 20.94 -5.29 -7.22
CA VAL A 216 20.83 -4.49 -8.43
C VAL A 216 20.44 -3.05 -8.06
N THR A 217 21.20 -2.07 -8.53
CA THR A 217 21.00 -0.66 -8.16
C THR A 217 20.89 0.22 -9.40
N PRO A 218 19.82 1.02 -9.59
CA PRO A 218 19.70 1.92 -10.73
C PRO A 218 20.89 2.89 -10.84
N ILE A 219 21.36 3.14 -12.06
CA ILE A 219 22.40 4.15 -12.34
C ILE A 219 21.78 5.55 -12.41
N SER A 220 20.56 5.65 -12.92
CA SER A 220 19.79 6.88 -13.07
C SER A 220 18.46 6.79 -12.32
N ASP A 221 17.79 7.92 -12.11
CA ASP A 221 16.47 7.97 -11.48
C ASP A 221 15.45 7.08 -12.21
N PRO A 222 14.94 6.00 -11.59
CA PRO A 222 13.91 5.15 -12.19
C PRO A 222 12.65 5.91 -12.60
N GLY A 223 12.35 7.03 -11.93
CA GLY A 223 11.25 7.92 -12.27
C GLY A 223 11.36 8.56 -13.66
N GLN A 224 12.52 8.47 -14.32
CA GLN A 224 12.76 9.00 -15.67
C GLN A 224 12.71 7.92 -16.77
N TRP A 225 12.52 6.64 -16.40
CA TRP A 225 12.45 5.53 -17.35
C TRP A 225 11.11 5.42 -18.08
N ILE A 226 10.07 6.02 -17.53
CA ILE A 226 8.79 6.28 -18.20
C ILE A 226 8.64 7.79 -18.32
N ARG A 227 8.34 8.29 -19.51
CA ARG A 227 8.09 9.72 -19.76
C ARG A 227 6.66 9.91 -20.20
N SER A 228 6.17 11.15 -20.17
CA SER A 228 4.79 11.47 -20.57
C SER A 228 4.45 11.01 -22.00
N GLY A 229 5.43 11.02 -22.91
CA GLY A 229 5.25 10.53 -24.28
C GLY A 229 5.14 9.01 -24.42
N ASP A 230 5.44 8.26 -23.37
CA ASP A 230 5.25 6.80 -23.34
C ASP A 230 3.85 6.41 -22.85
N TYR A 231 3.01 7.37 -22.48
CA TYR A 231 1.59 7.15 -22.24
C TYR A 231 0.94 6.68 -23.56
N PRO A 232 0.28 5.50 -23.60
CA PRO A 232 -0.44 5.06 -24.81
C PRO A 232 -1.50 6.08 -25.25
N GLN A 233 -1.33 6.65 -26.44
CA GLN A 233 -2.14 7.78 -26.92
C GLN A 233 -3.66 7.53 -26.84
N GLU A 234 -4.12 6.36 -27.27
CA GLU A 234 -5.55 6.03 -27.21
C GLU A 234 -6.09 6.00 -25.78
N MET A 235 -5.32 5.42 -24.85
CA MET A 235 -5.68 5.37 -23.43
C MET A 235 -5.68 6.76 -22.81
N LEU A 236 -4.76 7.64 -23.23
CA LEU A 236 -4.70 9.03 -22.81
C LEU A 236 -5.95 9.78 -23.25
N TRP A 237 -6.35 9.63 -24.51
CA TRP A 237 -7.54 10.28 -25.07
C TRP A 237 -8.83 9.79 -24.39
N GLN A 238 -8.87 8.52 -24.00
CA GLN A 238 -9.99 7.94 -23.24
C GLN A 238 -9.92 8.26 -21.73
N GLY A 239 -8.91 8.99 -21.27
CA GLY A 239 -8.74 9.35 -19.87
C GLY A 239 -8.55 8.15 -18.93
N GLN A 240 -8.04 7.04 -19.46
CA GLN A 240 -7.81 5.84 -18.67
C GLN A 240 -6.69 6.07 -17.64
N ARG A 241 -6.54 5.15 -16.70
CA ARG A 241 -5.48 5.16 -15.67
C ARG A 241 -5.12 3.74 -15.35
N ALA A 242 -3.84 3.48 -15.13
CA ALA A 242 -3.33 2.15 -14.87
C ALA A 242 -2.25 2.18 -13.80
N LEU A 243 -2.20 1.12 -12.99
CA LEU A 243 -1.07 0.80 -12.13
C LEU A 243 -0.50 -0.52 -12.64
N VAL A 244 0.75 -0.47 -13.10
CA VAL A 244 1.46 -1.61 -13.70
C VAL A 244 2.65 -1.94 -12.81
N GLN A 245 2.64 -3.12 -12.19
CA GLN A 245 3.75 -3.68 -11.44
C GLN A 245 4.49 -4.68 -12.33
N PHE A 246 5.80 -4.56 -12.34
CA PHE A 246 6.65 -5.34 -13.23
C PHE A 246 7.95 -5.74 -12.53
N ARG A 247 8.54 -6.79 -13.06
CA ARG A 247 9.84 -7.33 -12.68
C ARG A 247 10.76 -7.32 -13.89
N LEU A 248 11.99 -6.90 -13.69
CA LEU A 248 13.07 -7.02 -14.66
C LEU A 248 14.00 -8.16 -14.26
N ASN A 249 14.43 -8.96 -15.23
CA ASN A 249 15.64 -9.76 -15.08
C ASN A 249 16.82 -8.87 -15.43
N VAL A 250 17.88 -8.90 -14.62
CA VAL A 250 19.09 -8.11 -14.83
C VAL A 250 20.29 -9.05 -14.84
N ASP A 251 21.10 -8.98 -15.89
CA ASP A 251 22.28 -9.84 -16.00
C ASP A 251 23.46 -9.35 -15.13
N ALA A 252 24.52 -10.14 -15.08
CA ALA A 252 25.74 -9.82 -14.33
C ALA A 252 26.49 -8.58 -14.85
N SER A 253 26.12 -8.03 -16.02
CA SER A 253 26.64 -6.76 -16.53
C SER A 253 25.81 -5.55 -16.08
N GLY A 254 24.66 -5.77 -15.44
CA GLY A 254 23.74 -4.73 -15.02
C GLY A 254 22.74 -4.31 -16.11
N LYS A 255 22.55 -5.14 -17.15
CA LYS A 255 21.59 -4.87 -18.22
C LYS A 255 20.28 -5.60 -18.00
N PRO A 256 19.11 -4.93 -18.21
CA PRO A 256 17.83 -5.62 -18.28
C PRO A 256 17.83 -6.61 -19.44
N THR A 257 17.42 -7.86 -19.18
CA THR A 257 17.33 -8.92 -20.20
C THR A 257 15.90 -9.37 -20.46
N ALA A 258 14.99 -9.17 -19.52
CA ALA A 258 13.56 -9.43 -19.68
C ALA A 258 12.73 -8.49 -18.81
N CYS A 259 11.48 -8.25 -19.23
CA CYS A 259 10.47 -7.51 -18.47
C CYS A 259 9.21 -8.37 -18.36
N HIS A 260 8.76 -8.59 -17.13
CA HIS A 260 7.60 -9.41 -16.79
C HIS A 260 6.58 -8.53 -16.08
N ILE A 261 5.32 -8.54 -16.53
CA ILE A 261 4.24 -7.85 -15.83
C ILE A 261 3.67 -8.80 -14.78
N GLN A 262 3.79 -8.42 -13.52
CA GLN A 262 3.33 -9.21 -12.39
C GLN A 262 1.87 -8.89 -12.05
N GLN A 263 1.49 -7.61 -12.17
CA GLN A 263 0.12 -7.17 -11.96
C GLN A 263 -0.18 -5.88 -12.72
N THR A 264 -1.36 -5.81 -13.33
CA THR A 264 -1.85 -4.60 -13.99
C THR A 264 -3.32 -4.36 -13.65
N THR A 265 -3.73 -3.10 -13.55
CA THR A 265 -5.15 -2.74 -13.35
C THR A 265 -5.91 -2.52 -14.65
N ARG A 266 -5.23 -2.54 -15.81
CA ARG A 266 -5.78 -2.21 -17.13
C ARG A 266 -5.23 -3.12 -18.22
N ALA A 267 -5.57 -2.77 -19.46
CA ALA A 267 -5.31 -3.52 -20.67
C ALA A 267 -3.82 -3.55 -21.07
N LYS A 268 -3.51 -4.47 -21.99
CA LYS A 268 -2.18 -4.84 -22.47
C LYS A 268 -1.36 -3.68 -23.04
N GLU A 269 -2.00 -2.60 -23.46
CA GLU A 269 -1.35 -1.43 -24.05
C GLU A 269 -0.47 -0.70 -23.03
N PHE A 270 -0.90 -0.63 -21.77
CA PHE A 270 -0.09 -0.05 -20.69
C PHE A 270 1.12 -0.93 -20.37
N ASP A 271 0.91 -2.24 -20.32
CA ASP A 271 1.94 -3.25 -20.09
C ASP A 271 3.06 -3.18 -21.14
N ASP A 272 2.67 -3.14 -22.42
CA ASP A 272 3.60 -3.06 -23.55
C ASP A 272 4.36 -1.72 -23.54
N ALA A 273 3.69 -0.61 -23.20
CA ALA A 273 4.33 0.69 -23.05
C ALA A 273 5.39 0.69 -21.93
N VAL A 274 5.09 0.08 -20.78
CA VAL A 274 6.01 -0.05 -19.65
C VAL A 274 7.24 -0.86 -20.05
N CYS A 275 7.04 -2.10 -20.51
CA CYS A 275 8.17 -2.97 -20.82
C CYS A 275 9.05 -2.40 -21.95
N LYS A 276 8.45 -1.88 -23.03
CA LYS A 276 9.20 -1.26 -24.14
C LYS A 276 10.06 -0.08 -23.67
N SER A 277 9.50 0.74 -22.78
CA SER A 277 10.13 1.96 -22.29
C SER A 277 11.28 1.68 -21.33
N ILE A 278 11.06 0.76 -20.39
CA ILE A 278 12.00 0.44 -19.33
C ILE A 278 13.16 -0.38 -19.89
N MET A 279 12.89 -1.37 -20.74
CA MET A 279 13.95 -2.15 -21.40
C MET A 279 14.89 -1.28 -22.26
N ARG A 280 14.43 -0.11 -22.72
CA ARG A 280 15.24 0.85 -23.50
C ARG A 280 16.08 1.80 -22.64
N ARG A 281 15.64 2.12 -21.41
CA ARG A 281 16.21 3.22 -20.60
C ARG A 281 16.76 2.80 -19.24
N ALA A 282 16.39 1.63 -18.74
CA ALA A 282 16.86 1.15 -17.46
C ALA A 282 18.31 0.67 -17.57
N GLU A 283 19.14 1.18 -16.67
CA GLU A 283 20.54 0.81 -16.53
C GLU A 283 20.86 0.62 -15.06
N PHE A 284 21.61 -0.43 -14.75
CA PHE A 284 21.90 -0.82 -13.38
C PHE A 284 23.37 -1.05 -13.13
N LYS A 285 23.81 -0.78 -11.90
CA LYS A 285 24.97 -1.45 -11.32
C LYS A 285 24.54 -2.90 -11.01
N PRO A 286 25.33 -3.92 -11.40
CA PRO A 286 24.97 -5.31 -11.14
C PRO A 286 24.96 -5.60 -9.64
N ALA A 287 24.16 -6.60 -9.26
CA ALA A 287 24.23 -7.20 -7.95
C ALA A 287 25.62 -7.84 -7.74
N LEU A 288 26.09 -7.85 -6.49
CA LEU A 288 27.34 -8.49 -6.09
C LEU A 288 27.05 -9.62 -5.10
N ASP A 289 27.68 -10.76 -5.32
CA ASP A 289 27.65 -11.87 -4.38
C ASP A 289 28.55 -11.63 -3.15
N ALA A 290 28.68 -12.66 -2.31
CA ALA A 290 29.52 -12.66 -1.11
C ALA A 290 31.02 -12.43 -1.40
N ASP A 291 31.50 -12.81 -2.59
CA ASP A 291 32.89 -12.62 -3.04
C ASP A 291 33.10 -11.24 -3.70
N GLY A 292 32.04 -10.43 -3.83
CA GLY A 292 32.06 -9.17 -4.57
C GLY A 292 32.06 -9.34 -6.09
N LYS A 293 31.72 -10.53 -6.61
CA LYS A 293 31.62 -10.78 -8.06
C LYS A 293 30.24 -10.38 -8.57
N PRO A 294 30.15 -9.77 -9.77
CA PRO A 294 28.87 -9.48 -10.39
C PRO A 294 28.04 -10.74 -10.63
N MET A 295 26.72 -10.64 -10.45
CA MET A 295 25.78 -11.73 -10.66
C MET A 295 24.48 -11.24 -11.27
N ALA A 296 23.77 -12.15 -11.95
CA ALA A 296 22.41 -11.90 -12.37
C ALA A 296 21.48 -11.81 -11.16
N SER A 297 20.46 -10.96 -11.26
CA SER A 297 19.48 -10.71 -10.20
C SER A 297 18.24 -10.08 -10.87
N TYR A 298 17.40 -9.42 -10.09
CA TYR A 298 16.14 -8.88 -10.55
C TYR A 298 15.92 -7.48 -9.97
N TRP A 299 14.96 -6.76 -10.54
CA TRP A 299 14.50 -5.48 -10.01
C TRP A 299 12.99 -5.34 -10.20
N LEU A 300 12.27 -4.99 -9.15
CA LEU A 300 10.83 -4.74 -9.18
C LEU A 300 10.52 -3.27 -9.02
N SER A 301 9.45 -2.83 -9.67
CA SER A 301 8.86 -1.53 -9.42
C SER A 301 7.43 -1.45 -9.98
N SER A 302 6.83 -0.27 -9.87
CA SER A 302 5.52 -0.01 -10.45
C SER A 302 5.46 1.34 -11.16
N VAL A 303 4.62 1.41 -12.18
CA VAL A 303 4.30 2.62 -12.94
C VAL A 303 2.84 2.95 -12.71
N ASN A 304 2.57 4.16 -12.22
CA ASN A 304 1.22 4.68 -12.07
C ASN A 304 0.92 5.71 -13.17
N PHE A 305 0.14 5.31 -14.17
CA PHE A 305 -0.39 6.22 -15.19
C PHE A 305 -1.59 6.97 -14.63
N HIS A 306 -1.40 8.26 -14.41
CA HIS A 306 -2.45 9.19 -14.07
C HIS A 306 -2.35 10.45 -14.95
N MET A 307 -3.48 11.14 -15.11
CA MET A 307 -3.49 12.48 -15.69
C MET A 307 -3.32 13.46 -14.53
N GLY A 308 -2.36 14.39 -14.65
CA GLY A 308 -2.31 15.56 -13.78
C GLY A 308 -3.54 16.42 -14.02
N LEU A 309 -4.18 16.84 -12.93
CA LEU A 309 -5.13 17.96 -12.96
C LEU A 309 -4.35 19.27 -12.88
#